data_AF-A0AAV4HGF5-F1
#
_entry.id   AF-A0AAV4HGF5-F1
#
_cell.length_a   1.000
_cell.length_b   1.000
_cell.length_c   1.000
_cell.angle_alpha   90.00
_cell.angle_beta   90.00
_cell.angle_gamma   90.00
#
_symmetry.space_group_name_H-M   'P 1'
#
loop_
_entity.id
_entity.type
_entity.pdbx_description
1 polymer ?
#
loop_
_entity_poly.entity_id
_entity_poly.type
_entity_poly.pdbx_seq_one_letter_code
_entity_poly.pdbx_strand_id
1 'polypeptide(L)'
;MVPRTKVVLVWIPSHVRIPVNEKVVEVAKLALNQEMPGDKQVIWSDLKPKVNTHLEQLWQTDGDTEVNNRLLEIRPNLKERPVSVERLNRK
;
A
#
# COMPACT_ATOMS: atom_id res chain seq x y z
N MET A 1 -25.54 -19.27 -34.40
CA MET A 1 -24.29 -18.57 -34.74
C MET A 1 -24.16 -17.39 -33.80
N VAL A 2 -23.24 -17.41 -32.82
CA VAL A 2 -23.10 -16.33 -31.83
C VAL A 2 -22.34 -15.17 -32.49
N PRO A 3 -22.84 -13.93 -32.45
CA PRO A 3 -22.15 -12.80 -33.06
C PRO A 3 -20.79 -12.59 -32.38
N ARG A 4 -19.74 -12.43 -33.19
CA ARG A 4 -18.40 -12.08 -32.69
C ARG A 4 -18.37 -10.60 -32.35
N THR A 5 -18.34 -10.28 -31.06
CA THR A 5 -18.16 -8.91 -30.57
C THR A 5 -16.68 -8.58 -30.49
N LYS A 6 -16.27 -7.46 -31.07
CA LYS A 6 -14.91 -6.93 -30.92
C LYS A 6 -14.82 -6.14 -29.61
N VAL A 7 -14.02 -6.62 -28.68
CA VAL A 7 -13.76 -5.95 -27.39
C VAL A 7 -12.36 -5.35 -27.43
N VAL A 8 -12.23 -4.10 -27.00
CA VAL A 8 -10.94 -3.43 -26.81
C VAL A 8 -10.77 -3.19 -25.31
N LEU A 9 -9.69 -3.69 -24.75
CA LEU A 9 -9.32 -3.44 -23.36
C LEU A 9 -8.37 -2.25 -23.31
N VAL A 10 -8.64 -1.30 -22.43
CA VAL A 10 -7.82 -0.11 -22.22
C VAL A 10 -7.51 0.01 -20.74
N TRP A 11 -6.25 0.30 -20.41
CA TRP A 11 -5.85 0.60 -19.05
C TRP A 11 -6.10 2.09 -18.77
N ILE A 12 -6.76 2.38 -17.66
CA ILE A 12 -7.04 3.74 -17.20
C ILE A 12 -6.41 3.91 -15.82
N PRO A 13 -5.53 4.92 -15.61
CA PRO A 13 -4.99 5.20 -14.29
C PRO A 13 -6.08 5.63 -13.30
N SER A 14 -5.84 5.43 -12.00
CA SER A 14 -6.71 5.99 -10.97
C SER A 14 -6.59 7.52 -10.92
N HIS A 15 -7.63 8.20 -10.44
CA HIS A 15 -7.66 9.65 -10.17
C HIS A 15 -7.46 10.58 -11.38
N VAL A 16 -7.81 10.13 -12.59
CA VAL A 16 -7.72 10.95 -13.82
C VAL A 16 -8.97 11.82 -14.04
N ARG A 17 -9.91 11.88 -13.08
CA ARG A 17 -11.15 12.67 -13.17
C ARG A 17 -12.04 12.32 -14.37
N ILE A 18 -12.00 11.05 -14.78
CA ILE A 18 -12.95 10.49 -15.75
C ILE A 18 -14.18 10.05 -14.97
N PRO A 19 -15.34 10.71 -15.12
CA PRO A 19 -16.49 10.51 -14.23
C PRO A 19 -16.97 9.05 -14.17
N VAL A 20 -16.94 8.35 -15.30
CA VAL A 20 -17.34 6.92 -15.37
C VAL A 20 -16.36 6.03 -14.62
N ASN A 21 -15.05 6.29 -14.74
CA ASN A 21 -14.03 5.52 -14.01
C ASN A 21 -14.16 5.74 -12.49
N GLU A 22 -14.39 6.98 -12.08
CA GLU A 22 -14.58 7.32 -10.67
C GLU A 22 -15.84 6.68 -10.09
N LYS A 23 -16.95 6.68 -10.84
CA LYS A 23 -18.19 6.01 -10.43
C LYS A 23 -18.01 4.49 -10.32
N VAL A 24 -17.29 3.86 -11.24
CA VAL A 24 -16.97 2.42 -11.17
C VAL A 24 -16.12 2.12 -9.93
N VAL A 25 -15.13 2.96 -9.62
CA VAL A 25 -14.32 2.84 -8.40
C VAL A 25 -15.18 3.00 -7.14
N GLU A 26 -16.09 3.96 -7.11
CA GLU A 26 -17.02 4.16 -6.00
C GLU A 26 -17.92 2.93 -5.78
N VAL A 27 -18.54 2.42 -6.85
CA VAL A 27 -19.38 1.22 -6.80
C VAL A 27 -18.60 0.00 -6.32
N ALA A 28 -17.36 -0.17 -6.81
CA ALA A 28 -16.49 -1.25 -6.36
C ALA A 28 -16.15 -1.13 -4.86
N LYS A 29 -15.93 0.08 -4.35
CA LYS A 29 -15.72 0.32 -2.91
C LYS A 29 -16.97 0.02 -2.09
N LEU A 30 -18.15 0.38 -2.57
CA LEU A 30 -19.41 0.07 -1.89
C LEU A 30 -19.65 -1.44 -1.80
N ALA A 31 -19.28 -2.20 -2.83
CA ALA A 31 -19.38 -3.65 -2.83
C ALA A 31 -18.54 -4.33 -1.74
N LEU A 32 -17.47 -3.68 -1.24
CA LEU A 32 -16.68 -4.21 -0.12
C LEU A 32 -17.47 -4.29 1.20
N ASN A 33 -18.53 -3.48 1.34
CA ASN A 33 -19.38 -3.46 2.53
C ASN A 33 -20.59 -4.40 2.42
N GLN A 34 -20.78 -5.06 1.28
CA GLN A 34 -21.86 -6.02 1.11
C GLN A 34 -21.49 -7.36 1.75
N GLU A 35 -22.45 -8.00 2.42
CA GLU A 35 -22.26 -9.35 2.93
C GLU A 35 -21.99 -10.31 1.77
N MET A 36 -20.90 -11.08 1.88
CA MET A 36 -20.67 -12.15 0.93
C MET A 36 -21.64 -13.30 1.20
N PRO A 37 -22.24 -13.90 0.16
CA PRO A 37 -22.93 -15.18 0.30
C PRO A 37 -21.98 -16.22 0.93
N GLY A 38 -22.45 -16.91 1.98
CA GLY A 38 -21.65 -17.90 2.73
C GLY A 38 -21.14 -19.07 1.87
N ASP A 39 -21.76 -19.28 0.71
CA ASP A 39 -21.49 -20.39 -0.20
C ASP A 39 -20.36 -20.05 -1.20
N LYS A 40 -19.89 -18.81 -1.24
CA LYS A 40 -18.78 -18.41 -2.12
C LYS A 40 -17.45 -18.89 -1.55
N GLN A 41 -16.82 -19.81 -2.27
CA GLN A 41 -15.43 -20.17 -2.02
C GLN A 41 -14.52 -18.98 -2.36
N VAL A 42 -13.91 -18.40 -1.35
CA VAL A 42 -12.84 -17.41 -1.51
C VAL A 42 -11.55 -18.17 -1.78
N ILE A 43 -10.81 -17.76 -2.81
CA ILE A 43 -9.48 -18.30 -3.06
C ILE A 43 -8.57 -17.79 -1.95
N TRP A 44 -7.99 -18.70 -1.16
CA TRP A 44 -7.14 -18.36 -0.01
C TRP A 44 -6.00 -17.38 -0.34
N SER A 45 -5.50 -17.39 -1.58
CA SER A 45 -4.46 -16.47 -2.06
C SER A 45 -4.90 -15.01 -1.99
N ASP A 46 -6.18 -14.73 -2.15
CA ASP A 46 -6.74 -13.37 -2.17
C ASP A 46 -6.76 -12.77 -0.75
N LEU A 47 -6.67 -13.61 0.27
CA LEU A 47 -6.59 -13.20 1.67
C LEU A 47 -5.16 -12.93 2.13
N LYS A 48 -4.13 -13.38 1.39
CA LYS A 48 -2.72 -13.17 1.75
C LYS A 48 -2.36 -11.71 2.05
N PRO A 49 -2.78 -10.71 1.25
CA PRO A 49 -2.47 -9.32 1.54
C PRO A 49 -3.03 -8.88 2.89
N LYS A 50 -4.29 -9.26 3.20
CA LYS A 50 -4.92 -8.92 4.48
C LYS A 50 -4.22 -9.58 5.66
N VAL A 51 -3.85 -10.85 5.52
CA VAL A 51 -3.10 -11.58 6.56
C VAL A 51 -1.75 -10.92 6.81
N ASN A 52 -1.01 -10.59 5.75
CA ASN A 52 0.30 -9.94 5.88
C ASN A 52 0.18 -8.56 6.53
N THR A 53 -0.77 -7.73 6.09
CA THR A 53 -1.03 -6.42 6.73
C THR A 53 -1.38 -6.57 8.21
N HIS A 54 -2.16 -7.59 8.58
CA HIS A 54 -2.49 -7.84 9.97
C HIS A 54 -1.26 -8.26 10.80
N LEU A 55 -0.41 -9.14 10.26
CA LEU A 55 0.85 -9.54 10.90
C LEU A 55 1.80 -8.35 11.08
N GLU A 56 1.91 -7.49 10.07
CA GLU A 56 2.70 -6.25 10.15
C GLU A 56 2.15 -5.30 11.23
N GLN A 57 0.83 -5.16 11.34
CA GLN A 57 0.21 -4.34 12.39
C GLN A 57 0.47 -4.89 13.80
N LEU A 58 0.42 -6.20 13.98
CA LEU A 58 0.76 -6.84 15.25
C LEU A 58 2.22 -6.58 15.61
N TRP A 59 3.13 -6.77 14.65
CA TRP A 59 4.54 -6.49 14.86
C TRP A 59 4.79 -5.01 15.21
N GLN A 60 4.13 -4.09 14.51
CA GLN A 60 4.22 -2.66 14.82
C GLN A 60 3.70 -2.37 16.24
N THR A 61 2.56 -2.95 16.62
CA THR A 61 1.98 -2.79 17.95
C THR A 61 2.92 -3.29 19.04
N ASP A 62 3.50 -4.48 18.86
CA ASP A 62 4.47 -5.05 19.80
C ASP A 62 5.70 -4.13 19.92
N GLY A 63 6.24 -3.68 18.79
CA GLY A 63 7.37 -2.76 18.75
C GLY A 63 7.10 -1.40 19.39
N ASP A 64 5.88 -0.88 19.29
CA ASP A 64 5.47 0.39 19.91
C ASP A 64 5.31 0.26 21.43
N THR A 65 4.97 -0.92 21.94
CA THR A 65 4.84 -1.17 23.39
C THR A 65 6.17 -1.47 24.09
N GLU A 66 7.25 -1.67 23.34
CA GLU A 66 8.56 -1.99 23.89
C GLU A 66 9.24 -0.75 24.47
N VAL A 67 9.37 -0.72 25.80
CA VAL A 67 9.85 0.44 26.60
C VAL A 67 11.28 0.89 26.27
N ASN A 68 12.07 0.07 25.55
CA ASN A 68 13.45 0.35 25.17
C ASN A 68 13.75 0.12 23.67
N ASN A 69 12.78 0.37 22.80
CA ASN A 69 12.98 0.20 21.37
C ASN A 69 13.89 1.29 20.77
N ARG A 70 15.15 0.95 20.47
CA ARG A 70 16.16 1.86 19.88
C ARG A 70 15.77 2.37 18.48
N LEU A 71 14.81 1.74 17.80
CA LEU A 71 14.30 2.19 16.50
C LEU A 71 13.34 3.38 16.64
N LEU A 72 12.63 3.51 17.77
CA LEU A 72 11.88 4.73 18.12
C LEU A 72 12.82 5.91 18.39
N GLU A 73 14.07 5.61 18.75
CA GLU A 73 15.11 6.59 19.03
C GLU A 73 15.87 7.09 17.78
N ILE A 74 15.40 6.75 16.55
CA ILE A 74 15.94 7.35 15.32
C ILE A 74 15.62 8.85 15.34
N ARG A 75 16.54 9.62 15.92
CA ARG A 75 16.49 11.07 15.97
C ARG A 75 16.82 11.58 14.55
N PRO A 76 16.00 12.44 13.94
CA PRO A 76 16.26 13.01 12.62
C PRO A 76 17.46 13.97 12.60
N ASN A 77 18.19 14.09 13.70
CA ASN A 77 19.39 14.90 13.81
C ASN A 77 20.58 14.15 13.17
N LEU A 78 20.55 14.06 11.84
CA LEU A 78 21.70 13.75 11.01
C LEU A 78 22.74 14.84 11.28
N LYS A 79 23.58 14.65 12.31
CA LYS A 79 24.68 15.56 12.59
C LYS A 79 25.45 15.77 11.30
N GLU A 80 25.69 17.04 10.95
CA GLU A 80 26.46 17.38 9.77
C GLU A 80 27.78 16.61 9.79
N ARG A 81 28.08 15.94 8.68
CA ARG A 81 29.35 15.23 8.53
C ARG A 81 30.45 16.28 8.67
N PRO A 82 31.37 16.17 9.65
CA PRO A 82 32.40 17.17 9.84
C PRO A 82 33.20 17.28 8.54
N VAL A 83 33.34 18.51 8.04
CA VAL A 83 34.16 18.77 6.86
C VAL A 83 35.58 18.37 7.21
N SER A 84 36.07 17.27 6.63
CA SER A 84 37.45 16.85 6.77
C SER A 84 38.35 17.97 6.23
N VAL A 85 39.07 18.62 7.15
CA VAL A 85 39.90 19.82 6.94
C VAL A 85 40.99 19.59 5.88
N GLU A 86 41.28 18.34 5.53
CA GLU A 86 42.23 17.93 4.50
C GLU A 86 41.90 18.43 3.08
N ARG A 87 40.66 18.85 2.80
CA ARG A 87 40.29 19.39 1.48
C ARG A 87 40.45 20.90 1.32
N LEU A 88 40.72 21.66 2.38
CA LEU A 88 40.93 23.12 2.24
C LEU A 88 42.35 23.51 1.84
N ASN A 89 43.34 22.63 2.07
CA ASN A 89 44.76 22.92 1.79
C ASN A 89 45.23 22.46 0.39
N ARG A 90 44.30 22.15 -0.52
CA ARG A 90 44.59 21.95 -1.95
C ARG A 90 43.99 23.10 -2.76
N LYS A 91 44.52 24.31 -2.58
CA LYS A 91 44.42 25.39 -3.56
C LYS A 91 45.80 25.98 -3.75
#